data_AF-A0A964MKW2-F1
#
_entry.id   AF-A0A964MKW2-F1
#
_cell.length_a   1.000
_cell.length_b   1.000
_cell.length_c   1.000
_cell.angle_alpha   90.00
_cell.angle_beta   90.00
_cell.angle_gamma   90.00
#
_symmetry.space_group_name_H-M   'P 1'
#
loop_
_entity.id
_entity.type
_entity.pdbx_description
1 polymer ?
#
loop_
_entity_poly.entity_id
_entity_poly.type
_entity_poly.pdbx_seq_one_letter_code
_entity_poly.pdbx_strand_id
1 'polypeptide(L)' 'MGETQEVLVEVPWSARSPQKWFFSALAVVLTVAIMGAALTAIGKGEGTVVPYLMLVVGPVLGVFYFWYFAIKRW' A
#
# COMPACT_ATOMS: atom_id res chain seq x y z
N MET A 1 40.76 -10.59 -15.58
CA MET A 1 39.42 -11.20 -15.48
C MET A 1 38.79 -10.63 -14.23
N GLY A 2 38.00 -9.57 -14.38
CA GLY A 2 37.25 -9.01 -13.25
C GLY A 2 36.01 -9.86 -13.05
N GLU A 3 35.91 -10.52 -11.90
CA GLU A 3 34.67 -11.15 -11.47
C GLU A 3 33.65 -10.01 -11.28
N THR A 4 32.79 -9.81 -12.27
CA THR A 4 31.53 -9.09 -12.06
C THR A 4 30.75 -9.90 -11.03
N GLN A 5 30.88 -9.52 -9.76
CA GLN A 5 29.98 -9.99 -8.73
C GLN A 5 28.58 -9.55 -9.16
N GLU A 6 27.78 -10.50 -9.68
CA GLU A 6 26.35 -10.33 -9.75
C GLU A 6 25.89 -10.07 -8.31
N VAL A 7 25.65 -8.80 -7.99
CA VAL A 7 24.98 -8.43 -6.76
C VAL A 7 23.59 -9.03 -6.88
N LEU A 8 23.39 -10.22 -6.32
CA LEU A 8 22.10 -10.86 -6.21
C LEU A 8 21.23 -9.92 -5.36
N VAL A 9 20.42 -9.10 -6.03
CA VAL A 9 19.45 -8.24 -5.36
C VAL A 9 18.44 -9.17 -4.71
N GLU A 10 18.55 -9.33 -3.40
CA GLU A 10 17.66 -10.23 -2.66
C GLU A 10 16.25 -9.63 -2.64
N VAL A 11 15.33 -10.26 -3.36
CA VAL A 11 13.92 -9.86 -3.36
C VAL A 11 13.34 -10.08 -1.94
N PRO A 12 12.78 -9.05 -1.29
CA PRO A 12 12.16 -9.21 0.03
C PRO A 12 11.05 -10.24 -0.01
N TRP A 13 10.92 -11.05 1.05
CA TRP A 13 9.91 -12.13 1.12
C TRP A 13 8.49 -11.65 0.81
N SER A 14 8.11 -10.47 1.32
CA SER A 14 6.78 -9.89 1.10
C SER A 14 6.50 -9.48 -0.35
N ALA A 15 7.55 -9.32 -1.16
CA ALA A 15 7.46 -8.99 -2.59
C ALA A 15 7.61 -10.21 -3.52
N ARG A 16 7.81 -11.41 -2.97
CA ARG A 16 7.87 -12.65 -3.75
C ARG A 16 6.44 -13.10 -4.14
N SER A 17 6.31 -13.79 -5.27
CA SER A 17 5.04 -14.44 -5.63
C SER A 17 4.87 -15.73 -4.81
N PRO A 18 3.66 -16.04 -4.30
CA PRO A 18 2.39 -15.35 -4.54
C PRO A 18 2.08 -14.21 -3.53
N GLN A 19 2.87 -14.04 -2.48
CA GLN A 19 2.62 -13.12 -1.35
C GLN A 19 2.38 -11.68 -1.81
N LYS A 20 3.10 -11.23 -2.84
CA LYS A 20 2.96 -9.87 -3.37
C LYS A 20 1.53 -9.54 -3.81
N TRP A 21 0.80 -10.51 -4.38
CA TRP A 21 -0.57 -10.30 -4.84
C TRP A 21 -1.54 -10.20 -3.67
N PHE A 22 -1.33 -11.03 -2.63
CA PHE A 22 -2.09 -10.94 -1.40
C PHE A 22 -1.91 -9.58 -0.72
N PHE A 23 -0.66 -9.11 -0.56
CA PHE A 23 -0.40 -7.80 0.05
C PHE A 23 -0.89 -6.62 -0.81
N SER A 24 -0.83 -6.75 -2.14
CA SER A 24 -1.40 -5.74 -3.04
C SER A 24 -2.91 -5.65 -2.91
N ALA A 25 -3.61 -6.79 -2.89
CA ALA A 25 -5.05 -6.84 -2.68
C ALA A 25 -5.43 -6.30 -1.30
N LEU A 26 -4.67 -6.68 -0.25
CA LEU A 26 -4.87 -6.19 1.11
C LEU A 26 -4.72 -4.66 1.19
N ALA A 27 -3.70 -4.08 0.54
CA ALA A 27 -3.52 -2.63 0.50
C ALA A 27 -4.72 -1.91 -0.12
N VAL A 28 -5.28 -2.45 -1.22
CA VAL A 28 -6.47 -1.89 -1.86
C VAL A 28 -7.69 -1.99 -0.94
N VAL A 29 -7.93 -3.16 -0.33
CA VAL A 29 -9.05 -3.37 0.60
C VAL A 29 -8.97 -2.41 1.79
N LEU A 30 -7.78 -2.28 2.40
CA LEU A 30 -7.57 -1.36 3.52
C LEU A 30 -7.80 0.10 3.12
N THR A 31 -7.38 0.49 1.92
CA THR A 31 -7.60 1.85 1.40
C THR A 31 -9.10 2.15 1.30
N VAL A 32 -9.87 1.24 0.69
CA VAL A 32 -11.32 1.39 0.56
C VAL A 32 -12.00 1.42 1.93
N ALA A 33 -11.58 0.54 2.85
CA ALA A 33 -12.13 0.49 4.21
C ALA A 33 -11.87 1.80 4.98
N ILE A 34 -10.64 2.34 4.91
CA ILE A 34 -10.27 3.61 5.55
C ILE A 34 -11.09 4.77 4.98
N MET A 35 -11.23 4.84 3.65
CA MET A 35 -12.04 5.87 3.00
C MET A 35 -13.53 5.76 3.39
N GLY A 36 -14.08 4.55 3.42
CA GLY A 36 -15.47 4.31 3.84
C GLY A 36 -15.72 4.71 5.29
N ALA A 37 -14.79 4.39 6.19
CA ALA A 37 -14.84 4.82 7.59
C ALA A 37 -14.78 6.35 7.71
N ALA A 38 -13.90 7.00 6.94
CA ALA A 38 -13.78 8.45 6.92
C ALA A 38 -15.06 9.14 6.43
N LEU A 39 -15.63 8.68 5.31
CA LEU A 39 -16.90 9.20 4.79
C LEU A 39 -18.04 9.03 5.79
N THR A 40 -18.08 7.90 6.48
CA THR A 40 -19.08 7.63 7.53
C THR A 40 -18.93 8.61 8.70
N ALA A 41 -17.71 8.84 9.18
CA ALA A 41 -17.44 9.80 10.26
C ALA A 41 -17.83 11.23 9.86
N ILE A 42 -17.46 11.65 8.65
CA ILE A 42 -17.83 12.98 8.11
C ILE A 42 -19.35 13.12 8.01
N GLY A 43 -20.05 12.10 7.50
CA GLY A 43 -21.51 12.10 7.38
C GLY A 43 -22.24 12.19 8.72
N LYS A 44 -21.61 11.72 9.81
CA LYS A 44 -22.11 11.83 11.18
C LYS A 44 -21.69 13.13 11.89
N GLY A 45 -20.83 13.95 11.27
CA GLY A 45 -20.24 15.13 11.91
C GLY A 45 -19.20 14.78 12.98
N GLU A 46 -18.65 13.57 12.97
CA GLU A 46 -17.67 13.08 13.93
C GLU A 46 -16.23 13.25 13.42
N GLY A 47 -15.25 13.38 14.34
CA GLY A 47 -13.84 13.21 14.01
C GLY A 47 -13.08 14.46 13.52
N THR A 48 -13.73 15.62 13.36
CA THR A 48 -13.08 16.90 12.98
C THR A 48 -12.12 16.72 11.80
N VAL A 49 -10.81 16.97 11.98
CA VAL A 49 -9.78 16.93 10.92
C VAL A 49 -9.39 15.51 10.49
N VAL A 50 -9.50 14.52 11.39
CA VAL A 50 -8.93 13.18 11.18
C VAL A 50 -9.57 12.46 9.97
N PRO A 51 -10.91 12.40 9.81
CA PRO A 51 -11.52 11.79 8.63
C PRO A 51 -11.08 12.42 7.31
N TYR A 52 -10.87 13.73 7.26
CA TYR A 52 -10.38 14.39 6.04
C TYR A 52 -8.95 13.98 5.72
N LEU A 53 -8.09 13.85 6.74
CA LEU A 53 -6.74 13.32 6.55
C LEU A 53 -6.77 11.87 6.06
N MET A 54 -7.69 11.04 6.58
CA MET A 54 -7.86 9.66 6.13
C MET A 54 -8.25 9.58 4.64
N LEU A 55 -9.05 10.54 4.13
CA LEU A 55 -9.40 10.62 2.70
C LEU A 55 -8.24 11.00 1.79
N VAL A 56 -7.22 11.67 2.31
CA VAL A 56 -6.04 12.07 1.52
C VAL A 56 -4.91 11.05 1.69
N VAL A 57 -4.56 10.74 2.94
CA VAL A 57 -3.45 9.84 3.29
C VAL A 57 -3.77 8.40 2.93
N GLY A 58 -5.02 7.96 3.11
CA GLY A 58 -5.46 6.60 2.77
C GLY A 58 -5.14 6.24 1.31
N PRO A 59 -5.63 7.00 0.32
CA PRO A 59 -5.29 6.79 -1.09
C PRO A 59 -3.79 6.87 -1.39
N VAL A 60 -3.07 7.83 -0.80
CA VAL A 60 -1.63 7.97 -1.04
C VAL A 60 -0.87 6.72 -0.59
N LEU A 61 -1.15 6.22 0.61
CA LEU A 61 -0.55 4.99 1.11
C LEU A 61 -1.01 3.77 0.29
N GLY A 62 -2.29 3.71 -0.07
CA GLY A 62 -2.85 2.65 -0.90
C GLY A 62 -2.12 2.50 -2.23
N VAL A 63 -1.96 3.61 -2.96
CA VAL A 63 -1.22 3.66 -4.23
C VAL A 63 0.25 3.29 -4.03
N PHE A 64 0.89 3.83 -2.99
CA PHE A 64 2.29 3.51 -2.67
C PHE A 64 2.51 2.02 -2.43
N TYR A 65 1.69 1.39 -1.57
CA TYR A 65 1.83 -0.03 -1.26
C TYR A 65 1.43 -0.93 -2.43
N PHE A 66 0.39 -0.56 -3.18
CA PHE A 66 0.04 -1.29 -4.40
C PHE A 66 1.19 -1.25 -5.41
N TRP A 67 1.79 -0.08 -5.64
CA TRP A 67 2.96 0.05 -6.50
C TRP A 67 4.14 -0.79 -5.97
N TYR A 68 4.43 -0.72 -4.68
CA TYR A 68 5.55 -1.44 -4.05
C TYR A 68 5.44 -2.96 -4.20
N PHE A 69 4.24 -3.53 -4.05
CA PHE A 69 4.04 -4.97 -4.12
C PHE A 69 3.69 -5.49 -5.53
N ALA A 70 2.85 -4.78 -6.29
CA ALA A 70 2.39 -5.26 -7.59
C ALA A 70 3.31 -4.85 -8.75
N ILE A 71 3.85 -3.63 -8.72
CA ILE A 71 4.48 -2.99 -9.89
C ILE A 71 6.00 -2.93 -9.77
N LYS A 72 6.53 -2.58 -8.60
CA LYS A 72 7.97 -2.41 -8.39
C LYS A 72 8.69 -3.71 -8.75
N ARG A 73 9.62 -3.61 -9.70
CA ARG A 73 10.47 -4.72 -10.11
C ARG A 73 11.59 -4.86 -9.09
N TRP A 74 11.67 -6.05 -8.50
CA TRP A 74 12.73 -6.46 -7.58
C TRP A 74 13.73 -7.34 -8.32
#